data_AF-A0A0M0LJG2-F1
#
_entry.id   AF-A0A0M0LJG2-F1
#
_cell.length_a   1.000
_cell.length_b   1.000
_cell.length_c   1.000
_cell.angle_alpha   90.00
_cell.angle_beta   90.00
_cell.angle_gamma   90.00
#
_symmetry.space_group_name_H-M   'P 1'
#
loop_
_entity.id
_entity.type
_entity.pdbx_description
1 polymer ?
#
loop_
_entity_poly.entity_id
_entity_poly.type
_entity_poly.pdbx_seq_one_letter_code
_entity_poly.pdbx_strand_id
1 'polypeptide(L)'
;MRKQNFKLKYQYQNMTNGNVEVWFSEPKESSTQQYITTEPNLKPEKISEHAFLNNLWYYNLDPGQKLEITIDYQGSRRDKTYTSNITKEEKEFFLRSTNLIPVSEEIKKEALKIVEGVSTDIERAKKLFLYIIKTYKYSSHFSGRGVAAFKERKKGDCGEFGAIFCSYCRAIDIPARMLYGTWTLKKFSPHAWSEIYIENEGWIPVDPSMGRMKMYLHPFINISSAIQYGVFPNKKRYFGDHEGKRLAIFY
;
A
#
# COMPACT_ATOMS: atom_id res chain seq x y z
N MET A 1 7.35 -8.93 18.63
CA MET A 1 6.18 -8.29 18.01
C MET A 1 5.01 -9.26 18.01
N ARG A 2 3.77 -8.83 18.24
CA ARG A 2 2.60 -9.74 18.21
C ARG A 2 2.31 -10.13 16.76
N LYS A 3 2.77 -11.33 16.38
CA LYS A 3 2.45 -12.01 15.12
C LYS A 3 1.04 -12.59 15.21
N GLN A 4 0.28 -12.51 14.12
CA GLN A 4 -1.09 -13.02 14.05
C GLN A 4 -1.26 -13.81 12.77
N ASN A 5 -1.85 -15.00 12.86
CA ASN A 5 -2.18 -15.81 11.69
C ASN A 5 -3.56 -15.40 11.18
N PHE A 6 -3.67 -15.22 9.87
CA PHE A 6 -4.89 -14.84 9.19
C PHE A 6 -5.17 -15.83 8.07
N LYS A 7 -6.46 -16.09 7.84
CA LYS A 7 -6.96 -16.86 6.73
C LYS A 7 -7.96 -16.03 5.95
N LEU A 8 -7.71 -15.87 4.65
CA LEU A 8 -8.58 -15.14 3.72
C LEU A 8 -9.08 -16.10 2.65
N LYS A 9 -10.31 -15.89 2.21
CA LYS A 9 -10.90 -16.64 1.10
C LYS A 9 -11.48 -15.67 0.08
N TYR A 10 -10.87 -15.62 -1.10
CA TYR A 10 -11.41 -14.95 -2.27
C TYR A 10 -12.35 -15.90 -2.98
N GLN A 11 -13.52 -15.40 -3.38
CA GLN A 11 -14.51 -16.17 -4.11
C GLN A 11 -15.06 -15.31 -5.24
N TYR A 12 -15.01 -15.84 -6.46
CA TYR A 12 -15.65 -15.25 -7.62
C TYR A 12 -16.39 -16.35 -8.38
N GLN A 13 -17.62 -16.07 -8.81
CA GLN A 13 -18.38 -16.95 -9.68
C GLN A 13 -18.71 -16.18 -10.95
N ASN A 14 -18.44 -16.80 -12.11
CA ASN A 14 -18.84 -16.22 -13.38
C ASN A 14 -20.37 -16.29 -13.50
N MET A 15 -21.03 -15.15 -13.31
CA MET A 15 -22.48 -15.00 -13.42
C MET A 15 -22.93 -14.56 -14.82
N THR A 16 -22.00 -14.48 -15.78
CA THR A 16 -22.28 -14.05 -17.15
C THR A 16 -22.57 -15.25 -18.05
N ASN A 17 -23.08 -14.98 -19.26
CA ASN A 17 -23.36 -16.02 -20.26
C ASN A 17 -22.15 -16.40 -21.11
N GLY A 18 -21.00 -15.73 -20.91
CA GLY A 18 -19.76 -15.99 -21.65
C GLY A 18 -18.60 -16.26 -20.72
N ASN A 19 -17.45 -16.53 -21.30
CA ASN A 19 -16.20 -16.70 -20.56
C ASN A 19 -15.78 -15.38 -19.89
N VAL A 20 -15.23 -15.48 -18.68
CA VAL A 20 -14.67 -14.33 -17.94
C VAL A 20 -13.21 -14.57 -17.63
N GLU A 21 -12.37 -13.66 -18.09
CA GLU A 21 -10.95 -13.64 -17.76
C GLU A 21 -10.71 -13.01 -16.40
N VAL A 22 -9.95 -13.70 -15.54
CA VAL A 22 -9.62 -13.25 -14.19
C VAL A 22 -8.11 -13.29 -13.99
N TRP A 23 -7.56 -12.17 -13.51
CA TRP A 23 -6.18 -12.09 -13.04
C TRP A 23 -6.16 -11.93 -11.53
N PHE A 24 -5.45 -12.84 -10.87
CA PHE A 24 -5.19 -12.79 -9.44
C PHE A 24 -3.71 -12.47 -9.19
N SER A 25 -3.45 -11.51 -8.31
CA SER A 25 -2.09 -11.12 -7.94
C SER A 25 -1.67 -11.87 -6.68
N GLU A 26 -0.68 -12.73 -6.83
CA GLU A 26 -0.16 -13.58 -5.77
C GLU A 26 0.58 -12.74 -4.71
N PRO A 27 0.13 -12.69 -3.45
CA PRO A 27 0.82 -11.92 -2.42
C PRO A 27 2.21 -12.49 -2.13
N LYS A 28 3.20 -11.60 -2.00
CA LYS A 28 4.60 -11.95 -1.69
C LYS A 28 4.95 -11.60 -0.25
N GLU A 29 5.96 -12.27 0.29
CA GLU A 29 6.44 -11.95 1.64
C GLU A 29 7.05 -10.54 1.73
N SER A 30 6.95 -9.94 2.91
CA SER A 30 7.55 -8.65 3.21
C SER A 30 7.85 -8.50 4.70
N SER A 31 8.33 -7.33 5.11
CA SER A 31 8.53 -7.01 6.53
C SER A 31 7.24 -6.99 7.35
N THR A 32 6.05 -7.06 6.74
CA THR A 32 4.76 -6.96 7.44
C THR A 32 3.84 -8.18 7.24
N GLN A 33 4.22 -9.09 6.33
CA GLN A 33 3.51 -10.34 6.05
C GLN A 33 4.51 -11.46 5.70
N GLN A 34 4.45 -12.58 6.43
CA GLN A 34 5.36 -13.72 6.28
C GLN A 34 4.57 -15.04 6.28
N TYR A 35 5.20 -16.14 5.91
CA TYR A 35 4.63 -17.49 5.91
C TYR A 35 3.34 -17.56 5.08
N ILE A 36 3.38 -16.98 3.88
CA ILE A 36 2.23 -16.90 2.99
C ILE A 36 2.08 -18.23 2.24
N THR A 37 0.87 -18.80 2.30
CA THR A 37 0.45 -19.87 1.39
C THR A 37 -0.77 -19.41 0.61
N THR A 38 -0.81 -19.72 -0.68
CA THR A 38 -1.91 -19.35 -1.59
C THR A 38 -2.39 -20.61 -2.30
N GLU A 39 -3.64 -21.01 -2.05
CA GLU A 39 -4.21 -22.27 -2.50
C GLU A 39 -5.50 -22.02 -3.30
N PRO A 40 -5.46 -22.12 -4.63
CA PRO A 40 -6.64 -22.00 -5.47
C PRO A 40 -7.36 -23.35 -5.64
N ASN A 41 -8.69 -23.34 -5.75
CA ASN A 41 -9.47 -24.55 -6.08
C ASN A 41 -9.33 -24.98 -7.55
N LEU A 42 -8.95 -24.05 -8.43
CA LEU A 42 -8.67 -24.26 -9.83
C LEU A 42 -7.19 -23.97 -10.08
N LYS A 43 -6.55 -24.71 -10.98
CA LYS A 43 -5.18 -24.38 -11.38
C LYS A 43 -5.19 -23.17 -12.32
N PRO A 44 -4.29 -22.19 -12.15
CA PRO A 44 -4.16 -21.12 -13.12
C PRO A 44 -3.72 -21.68 -14.47
N GLU A 45 -4.28 -21.16 -15.55
CA GLU A 45 -3.89 -21.53 -16.91
C GLU A 45 -2.51 -20.97 -17.26
N LYS A 46 -2.19 -19.79 -16.71
CA LYS A 46 -0.90 -19.15 -16.88
C LYS A 46 -0.50 -18.39 -15.61
N ILE A 47 0.79 -18.42 -15.29
CA ILE A 47 1.40 -17.56 -14.28
C ILE A 47 2.39 -16.64 -15.00
N SER A 48 2.18 -15.33 -14.88
CA SER A 48 3.12 -14.32 -15.38
C SER A 48 3.98 -13.85 -14.23
N GLU A 49 5.27 -14.13 -14.28
CA GLU A 49 6.22 -13.74 -13.25
C GLU A 49 6.74 -12.31 -13.49
N HIS A 50 7.02 -11.60 -12.40
CA HIS A 50 7.68 -10.30 -12.46
C HIS A 50 8.77 -10.22 -11.39
N ALA A 51 9.94 -9.70 -11.77
CA ALA A 51 11.11 -9.64 -10.89
C ALA A 51 10.85 -8.85 -9.60
N PHE A 52 10.18 -7.69 -9.70
CA PHE A 52 9.99 -6.76 -8.58
C PHE A 52 8.54 -6.61 -8.10
N LEU A 53 7.58 -7.18 -8.83
CA LEU A 53 6.14 -7.08 -8.58
C LEU A 53 5.60 -8.48 -8.32
N ASN A 54 4.29 -8.59 -8.12
CA ASN A 54 3.66 -9.87 -7.86
C ASN A 54 3.53 -10.69 -9.13
N ASN A 55 3.45 -12.00 -8.95
CA ASN A 55 3.11 -12.89 -10.04
C ASN A 55 1.61 -12.77 -10.30
N LEU A 56 1.21 -12.81 -11.57
CA LEU A 56 -0.19 -12.73 -11.98
C LEU A 56 -0.65 -14.10 -12.47
N TRP A 57 -1.63 -14.66 -11.75
CA TRP A 57 -2.30 -15.90 -12.07
C TRP A 57 -3.50 -15.62 -12.96
N TYR A 58 -3.53 -16.22 -14.14
CA TYR A 58 -4.60 -16.06 -15.13
C TYR A 58 -5.54 -17.27 -15.11
N TYR A 59 -6.84 -16.99 -15.19
CA TYR A 59 -7.92 -17.95 -15.29
C TYR A 59 -8.90 -17.50 -16.37
N ASN A 60 -9.35 -18.42 -17.21
CA ASN A 60 -10.48 -18.20 -18.10
C ASN A 60 -11.68 -19.02 -17.61
N LEU A 61 -12.66 -18.34 -17.00
CA LEU A 61 -13.75 -19.01 -16.29
C LEU A 61 -14.98 -19.19 -17.19
N ASP A 62 -15.45 -20.42 -17.31
CA ASP A 62 -16.69 -20.73 -18.02
C ASP A 62 -17.93 -20.20 -17.26
N PRO A 63 -19.08 -20.00 -17.94
CA PRO A 63 -20.34 -19.63 -17.28
C PRO A 63 -20.67 -20.54 -16.10
N GLY A 64 -20.95 -19.94 -14.94
CA GLY A 64 -21.25 -20.65 -13.69
C GLY A 64 -20.04 -21.19 -12.92
N GLN A 65 -18.83 -21.21 -13.50
CA GLN A 65 -17.63 -21.70 -12.85
C GLN A 65 -17.24 -20.79 -11.67
N LYS A 66 -16.77 -21.43 -10.59
CA LYS A 66 -16.40 -20.76 -9.33
C LYS A 66 -14.90 -20.86 -9.07
N LEU A 67 -14.25 -19.71 -8.98
CA LEU A 67 -12.88 -19.56 -8.50
C LEU A 67 -12.89 -19.25 -7.00
N GLU A 68 -12.18 -20.05 -6.23
CA GLU A 68 -11.92 -19.84 -4.81
C GLU A 68 -10.41 -19.88 -4.57
N ILE A 69 -9.87 -18.86 -3.89
CA ILE A 69 -8.46 -18.79 -3.53
C ILE A 69 -8.35 -18.58 -2.03
N THR A 70 -7.71 -19.51 -1.34
CA THR A 70 -7.45 -19.44 0.10
C THR A 70 -6.04 -18.91 0.30
N ILE A 71 -5.89 -17.92 1.19
CA ILE A 71 -4.59 -17.34 1.56
C ILE A 71 -4.44 -17.45 3.06
N ASP A 72 -3.47 -18.24 3.51
CA ASP A 72 -3.04 -18.28 4.90
C ASP A 72 -1.73 -17.49 5.03
N TYR A 73 -1.63 -16.62 6.04
CA TYR A 73 -0.42 -15.84 6.25
C TYR A 73 -0.26 -15.36 7.70
N GLN A 74 0.95 -14.98 8.07
CA GLN A 74 1.26 -14.32 9.32
C GLN A 74 1.46 -12.81 9.12
N GLY A 75 0.47 -12.03 9.57
CA GLY A 75 0.54 -10.56 9.58
C GLY A 75 1.22 -10.05 10.85
N SER A 76 2.02 -9.00 10.70
CA SER A 76 2.66 -8.34 11.84
C SER A 76 2.98 -6.88 11.59
N ARG A 77 3.38 -6.18 12.66
CA ARG A 77 4.07 -4.89 12.54
C ARG A 77 5.39 -5.08 11.80
N ARG A 78 5.97 -3.99 11.26
CA ARG A 78 7.24 -4.06 10.51
C ARG A 78 8.30 -4.85 11.30
N ASP A 79 8.70 -5.98 10.75
CA ASP A 79 9.84 -6.77 11.17
C ASP A 79 11.13 -6.06 10.72
N LYS A 80 11.80 -5.42 11.66
CA LYS A 80 13.04 -4.69 11.40
C LYS A 80 14.24 -5.60 11.09
N THR A 81 14.11 -6.91 11.29
CA THR A 81 15.14 -7.88 10.89
C THR A 81 15.01 -8.29 9.43
N TYR A 82 13.90 -7.96 8.78
CA TYR A 82 13.68 -8.14 7.35
C TYR A 82 14.30 -6.97 6.56
N THR A 83 15.62 -7.03 6.37
CA THR A 83 16.42 -5.96 5.72
C THR A 83 17.05 -6.47 4.43
N SER A 84 16.22 -6.91 3.48
CA SER A 84 16.70 -7.28 2.14
C SER A 84 17.10 -6.03 1.36
N ASN A 85 18.36 -5.93 0.95
CA ASN A 85 18.80 -4.89 0.04
C ASN A 85 18.21 -5.10 -1.37
N ILE A 86 17.91 -4.01 -2.06
CA ILE A 86 17.40 -4.07 -3.43
C ILE A 86 18.55 -3.93 -4.45
N THR A 87 18.37 -4.54 -5.62
CA THR A 87 19.32 -4.39 -6.73
C THR A 87 19.28 -2.96 -7.30
N LYS A 88 20.28 -2.60 -8.12
CA LYS A 88 20.27 -1.31 -8.81
C LYS A 88 19.07 -1.20 -9.76
N GLU A 89 18.75 -2.28 -10.44
CA GLU A 89 17.64 -2.38 -11.38
C GLU A 89 16.29 -2.23 -10.64
N GLU A 90 16.14 -2.86 -9.48
CA GLU A 90 14.94 -2.69 -8.63
C GLU A 90 14.83 -1.26 -8.10
N LYS A 91 15.96 -0.65 -7.71
CA LYS A 91 16.01 0.75 -7.29
C LYS A 91 15.53 1.68 -8.40
N GLU A 92 16.09 1.55 -9.60
CA GLU A 92 15.69 2.34 -10.78
C GLU A 92 14.22 2.11 -11.14
N PHE A 93 13.76 0.85 -11.04
CA PHE A 93 12.36 0.51 -11.22
C PHE A 93 11.48 1.31 -10.25
N PHE A 94 11.76 1.33 -8.95
CA PHE A 94 10.94 2.07 -7.98
C PHE A 94 11.23 3.57 -7.89
N LEU A 95 12.14 4.10 -8.70
CA LEU A 95 12.35 5.54 -8.91
C LEU A 95 11.62 6.08 -10.15
N ARG A 96 11.30 5.22 -11.11
CA ARG A 96 10.69 5.63 -12.39
C ARG A 96 9.35 6.35 -12.21
N SER A 97 9.06 7.24 -13.15
CA SER A 97 7.72 7.84 -13.29
C SER A 97 6.71 6.84 -13.85
N THR A 98 5.45 6.95 -13.41
CA THR A 98 4.30 6.22 -13.97
C THR A 98 3.10 7.16 -14.04
N ASN A 99 2.03 6.77 -14.73
CA ASN A 99 0.79 7.57 -14.77
C ASN A 99 0.17 7.82 -13.39
N LEU A 100 0.24 6.82 -12.50
CA LEU A 100 -0.28 6.92 -11.13
C LEU A 100 0.67 7.70 -10.21
N ILE A 101 1.97 7.51 -10.39
CA ILE A 101 3.04 8.12 -9.57
C ILE A 101 3.94 8.95 -10.51
N PRO A 102 3.47 10.13 -10.96
CA PRO A 102 4.23 10.98 -11.85
C PRO A 102 5.43 11.58 -11.11
N VAL A 103 6.54 11.73 -11.83
CA VAL A 103 7.75 12.40 -11.35
C VAL A 103 8.08 13.48 -12.36
N SER A 104 8.27 14.71 -11.89
CA SER A 104 8.57 15.86 -12.73
C SER A 104 9.46 16.85 -11.99
N GLU A 105 10.08 17.77 -12.72
CA GLU A 105 10.89 18.85 -12.12
C GLU A 105 10.07 19.75 -11.19
N GLU A 106 8.78 19.93 -11.44
CA GLU A 106 7.88 20.65 -10.54
C GLU A 106 7.71 19.92 -9.20
N ILE A 107 7.42 18.60 -9.25
CA ILE A 107 7.29 17.76 -8.07
C ILE A 107 8.61 17.71 -7.28
N LYS A 108 9.75 17.62 -7.99
CA LYS A 108 11.08 17.65 -7.40
C LYS A 108 11.37 18.95 -6.65
N LYS A 109 11.11 20.11 -7.28
CA LYS A 109 11.30 21.43 -6.66
C LYS A 109 10.46 21.60 -5.40
N GLU A 110 9.20 21.17 -5.44
CA GLU A 110 8.33 21.18 -4.27
C GLU A 110 8.85 20.27 -3.15
N ALA A 111 9.21 19.03 -3.49
CA ALA A 111 9.75 18.08 -2.52
C ALA A 111 11.01 18.62 -1.85
N LEU A 112 11.97 19.14 -2.63
CA LEU A 112 13.20 19.75 -2.13
C LEU A 112 12.93 20.92 -1.17
N LYS A 113 11.97 21.79 -1.51
CA LYS A 113 11.55 22.89 -0.63
C LYS A 113 10.94 22.37 0.67
N ILE A 114 10.11 21.34 0.61
CA ILE A 114 9.51 20.73 1.81
C ILE A 114 10.60 20.13 2.71
N VAL A 115 11.61 19.47 2.14
CA VAL A 115 12.65 18.75 2.90
C VAL A 115 13.87 19.60 3.27
N GLU A 116 13.85 20.92 3.06
CA GLU A 116 14.96 21.81 3.40
C GLU A 116 15.42 21.66 4.87
N GLY A 117 16.73 21.68 5.13
CA GLY A 117 17.29 21.57 6.47
C GLY A 117 17.31 20.16 7.09
N VAL A 118 16.98 19.11 6.32
CA VAL A 118 17.27 17.72 6.71
C VAL A 118 18.10 17.02 5.63
N SER A 119 18.96 16.09 6.04
CA SER A 119 19.98 15.51 5.15
C SER A 119 19.76 14.03 4.84
N THR A 120 19.20 13.25 5.77
CA THR A 120 19.03 11.81 5.55
C THR A 120 17.73 11.50 4.82
N ASP A 121 17.72 10.44 4.00
CA ASP A 121 16.51 10.04 3.24
C ASP A 121 15.32 9.72 4.15
N ILE A 122 15.57 9.10 5.30
CA ILE A 122 14.51 8.83 6.28
C ILE A 122 13.90 10.11 6.86
N GLU A 123 14.72 11.14 7.15
CA GLU A 123 14.23 12.43 7.64
C GLU A 123 13.48 13.19 6.53
N ARG A 124 14.00 13.16 5.30
CA ARG A 124 13.36 13.77 4.12
C ARG A 124 11.99 13.16 3.89
N ALA A 125 11.89 11.83 3.84
CA ALA A 125 10.62 11.12 3.69
C ALA A 125 9.65 11.39 4.85
N LYS A 126 10.16 11.45 6.09
CA LYS A 126 9.33 11.79 7.27
C LYS A 126 8.79 13.22 7.19
N LYS A 127 9.57 14.17 6.70
CA LYS A 127 9.14 15.57 6.52
C LYS A 127 8.08 15.69 5.42
N LEU A 128 8.22 14.96 4.31
CA LEU A 128 7.19 14.82 3.27
C LEU A 128 5.89 14.24 3.84
N PHE A 129 5.98 13.15 4.61
CA PHE A 129 4.83 12.55 5.29
C PHE A 129 4.11 13.57 6.18
N LEU A 130 4.86 14.27 7.05
CA LEU A 130 4.30 15.28 7.97
C LEU A 130 3.66 16.46 7.21
N TYR A 131 4.25 16.87 6.09
CA TYR A 131 3.67 17.89 5.21
C TYR A 131 2.32 17.41 4.64
N ILE A 132 2.26 16.21 4.07
CA ILE A 132 1.05 15.69 3.43
C ILE A 132 -0.11 15.58 4.43
N ILE A 133 0.14 15.02 5.63
CA ILE A 133 -0.91 14.88 6.66
C ILE A 133 -1.37 16.25 7.22
N LYS A 134 -0.58 17.31 7.05
CA LYS A 134 -0.95 18.67 7.45
C LYS A 134 -1.75 19.39 6.35
N THR A 135 -1.35 19.19 5.09
CA THR A 135 -1.83 19.95 3.93
C THR A 135 -3.14 19.42 3.34
N TYR A 136 -3.27 18.10 3.21
CA TYR A 136 -4.38 17.47 2.49
C TYR A 136 -5.48 16.99 3.44
N LYS A 137 -6.69 16.67 2.97
CA LYS A 137 -7.79 16.10 3.78
C LYS A 137 -8.28 14.78 3.18
N TYR A 138 -8.59 13.82 4.03
CA TYR A 138 -9.22 12.57 3.56
C TYR A 138 -10.69 12.83 3.17
N SER A 139 -11.11 12.34 2.01
CA SER A 139 -12.50 12.37 1.52
C SER A 139 -12.68 11.27 0.48
N SER A 140 -13.79 10.53 0.52
CA SER A 140 -14.23 9.64 -0.57
C SER A 140 -15.06 10.35 -1.63
N HIS A 141 -15.47 11.59 -1.37
CA HIS A 141 -16.32 12.37 -2.27
C HIS A 141 -15.49 13.45 -2.95
N PHE A 142 -15.14 13.20 -4.22
CA PHE A 142 -14.41 14.14 -5.06
C PHE A 142 -14.44 13.75 -6.54
N SER A 143 -14.17 14.72 -7.42
CA SER A 143 -13.93 14.54 -8.84
C SER A 143 -12.46 14.81 -9.20
N GLY A 144 -12.00 14.24 -10.30
CA GLY A 144 -10.59 14.33 -10.74
C GLY A 144 -9.67 13.40 -9.95
N ARG A 145 -8.92 12.56 -10.67
CA ARG A 145 -7.98 11.57 -10.13
C ARG A 145 -6.55 11.96 -10.44
N GLY A 146 -5.63 11.52 -9.59
CA GLY A 146 -4.20 11.62 -9.82
C GLY A 146 -3.55 12.83 -9.16
N VAL A 147 -2.23 12.76 -9.07
CA VAL A 147 -1.40 13.66 -8.25
C VAL A 147 -1.62 15.15 -8.55
N ALA A 148 -1.70 15.54 -9.83
CA ALA A 148 -1.93 16.93 -10.20
C ALA A 148 -3.28 17.46 -9.67
N ALA A 149 -4.37 16.75 -9.98
CA ALA A 149 -5.71 17.10 -9.49
C ALA A 149 -5.78 17.08 -7.95
N PHE A 150 -5.08 16.15 -7.31
CA PHE A 150 -5.03 16.08 -5.85
C PHE A 150 -4.30 17.28 -5.21
N LYS A 151 -3.18 17.72 -5.80
CA LYS A 151 -2.44 18.92 -5.36
C LYS A 151 -3.33 20.16 -5.33
N GLU A 152 -4.11 20.37 -6.39
CA GLU A 152 -5.02 21.50 -6.51
C GLU A 152 -6.19 21.40 -5.51
N ARG A 153 -6.86 20.24 -5.49
CA ARG A 153 -8.09 20.03 -4.74
C ARG A 153 -7.88 19.84 -3.24
N LYS A 154 -6.70 19.38 -2.83
CA LYS A 154 -6.29 19.14 -1.44
C LYS A 154 -7.19 18.18 -0.64
N LYS A 155 -8.01 17.36 -1.30
CA LYS A 155 -8.89 16.34 -0.71
C LYS A 155 -8.66 15.01 -1.43
N GLY A 156 -8.84 13.83 -0.84
CA GLY A 156 -8.60 12.58 -1.58
C GLY A 156 -8.72 11.34 -0.73
N ASP A 157 -8.66 10.17 -1.36
CA ASP A 157 -8.70 8.87 -0.70
C ASP A 157 -7.28 8.28 -0.52
N CYS A 158 -7.20 7.05 0.00
CA CYS A 158 -5.93 6.38 0.26
C CYS A 158 -5.01 6.30 -0.98
N GLY A 159 -5.58 6.17 -2.18
CA GLY A 159 -4.82 6.15 -3.43
C GLY A 159 -4.14 7.48 -3.72
N GLU A 160 -4.87 8.59 -3.60
CA GLU A 160 -4.32 9.94 -3.82
C GLU A 160 -3.19 10.27 -2.82
N PHE A 161 -3.39 9.90 -1.54
CA PHE A 161 -2.39 10.09 -0.48
C PHE A 161 -1.13 9.26 -0.69
N GLY A 162 -1.26 8.00 -1.11
CA GLY A 162 -0.11 7.16 -1.44
C GLY A 162 0.63 7.65 -2.68
N ALA A 163 -0.11 8.06 -3.72
CA ALA A 163 0.45 8.51 -4.99
C ALA A 163 1.29 9.79 -4.85
N ILE A 164 0.77 10.83 -4.16
CA ILE A 164 1.54 12.07 -3.93
C ILE A 164 2.79 11.82 -3.10
N PHE A 165 2.70 10.94 -2.09
CA PHE A 165 3.83 10.63 -1.21
C PHE A 165 4.94 9.91 -1.98
N CYS A 166 4.59 8.86 -2.73
CA CYS A 166 5.54 8.17 -3.60
C CYS A 166 6.12 9.11 -4.66
N SER A 167 5.31 10.00 -5.24
CA SER A 167 5.77 10.95 -6.26
C SER A 167 6.82 11.90 -5.70
N TYR A 168 6.59 12.47 -4.51
CA TYR A 168 7.58 13.32 -3.85
C TYR A 168 8.85 12.54 -3.47
N CYS A 169 8.73 11.31 -2.96
CA CYS A 169 9.90 10.49 -2.61
C CYS A 169 10.75 10.15 -3.84
N ARG A 170 10.12 9.65 -4.91
CA ARG A 170 10.81 9.29 -6.16
C ARG A 170 11.48 10.50 -6.81
N ALA A 171 10.85 11.67 -6.76
CA ALA A 171 11.39 12.91 -7.31
C ALA A 171 12.69 13.38 -6.62
N ILE A 172 12.98 12.87 -5.42
CA ILE A 172 14.19 13.22 -4.64
C ILE A 172 15.08 12.00 -4.38
N ASP A 173 14.99 11.01 -5.26
CA ASP A 173 15.82 9.80 -5.32
C ASP A 173 15.62 8.79 -4.18
N ILE A 174 14.43 8.81 -3.54
CA ILE A 174 14.02 7.83 -2.54
C ILE A 174 13.09 6.80 -3.21
N PRO A 175 13.49 5.53 -3.37
CA PRO A 175 12.66 4.51 -3.99
C PRO A 175 11.39 4.30 -3.17
N ALA A 176 10.24 4.35 -3.84
CA ALA A 176 8.96 4.25 -3.17
C ALA A 176 7.96 3.47 -4.03
N ARG A 177 7.08 2.71 -3.39
CA ARG A 177 6.02 1.95 -4.07
C ARG A 177 4.69 2.08 -3.38
N MET A 178 3.61 1.89 -4.13
CA MET A 178 2.27 1.81 -3.57
C MET A 178 1.89 0.35 -3.40
N LEU A 179 1.28 0.03 -2.28
CA LEU A 179 0.72 -1.27 -2.00
C LEU A 179 -0.78 -1.18 -2.01
N TYR A 180 -1.43 -2.10 -2.71
CA TYR A 180 -2.87 -2.30 -2.62
C TYR A 180 -3.14 -3.64 -1.95
N GLY A 181 -4.11 -3.61 -1.06
CA GLY A 181 -4.39 -4.77 -0.26
C GLY A 181 -5.67 -4.61 0.52
N THR A 182 -5.73 -5.31 1.64
CA THR A 182 -6.90 -5.32 2.49
C THR A 182 -6.53 -5.26 3.96
N TRP A 183 -7.42 -4.70 4.76
CA TRP A 183 -7.40 -4.91 6.19
C TRP A 183 -8.05 -6.25 6.53
N THR A 184 -7.36 -7.05 7.33
CA THR A 184 -7.73 -8.42 7.66
C THR A 184 -8.51 -8.54 8.96
N LEU A 185 -9.39 -7.57 9.18
CA LEU A 185 -10.35 -7.59 10.28
C LEU A 185 -11.59 -8.41 9.89
N LYS A 186 -12.65 -8.38 10.70
CA LYS A 186 -13.87 -9.16 10.51
C LYS A 186 -14.49 -9.07 9.09
N LYS A 187 -14.14 -8.07 8.29
CA LYS A 187 -14.53 -7.92 6.88
C LYS A 187 -13.36 -7.43 6.03
N PHE A 188 -13.33 -7.87 4.78
CA PHE A 188 -12.44 -7.35 3.74
C PHE A 188 -12.68 -5.86 3.54
N SER A 189 -11.64 -5.05 3.73
CA SER A 189 -11.69 -3.61 3.52
C SER A 189 -10.50 -3.20 2.65
N PRO A 190 -10.71 -2.89 1.35
CA PRO A 190 -9.65 -2.42 0.47
C PRO A 190 -8.92 -1.23 1.05
N HIS A 191 -7.60 -1.23 0.95
CA HIS A 191 -6.78 -0.10 1.37
C HIS A 191 -5.54 0.01 0.51
N ALA A 192 -5.09 1.24 0.30
CA ALA A 192 -3.82 1.54 -0.34
C ALA A 192 -2.90 2.27 0.63
N TRP A 193 -1.63 1.92 0.63
CA TRP A 193 -0.59 2.65 1.37
C TRP A 193 0.71 2.65 0.58
N SER A 194 1.79 3.13 1.18
CA SER A 194 3.08 3.25 0.52
C SER A 194 4.17 2.53 1.29
N GLU A 195 5.25 2.22 0.60
CA GLU A 195 6.53 1.87 1.21
C GLU A 195 7.63 2.74 0.62
N ILE A 196 8.65 3.02 1.42
CA ILE A 196 9.93 3.59 0.97
C ILE A 196 11.04 2.59 1.27
N TYR A 197 12.05 2.52 0.41
CA TYR A 197 13.25 1.75 0.69
C TYR A 197 14.31 2.67 1.30
N ILE A 198 14.89 2.24 2.42
CA ILE A 198 16.04 2.88 3.05
C ILE A 198 17.15 1.85 3.16
N GLU A 199 18.36 2.22 2.73
CA GLU A 199 19.53 1.34 2.76
C GLU A 199 19.78 0.80 4.19
N ASN A 200 20.06 -0.50 4.32
CA ASN A 200 20.21 -1.24 5.59
C ASN A 200 18.95 -1.34 6.46
N GLU A 201 17.85 -0.66 6.10
CA GLU A 201 16.56 -0.75 6.78
C GLU A 201 15.51 -1.52 5.97
N GLY A 202 15.71 -1.66 4.66
CA GLY A 202 14.76 -2.32 3.76
C GLY A 202 13.52 -1.48 3.51
N TRP A 203 12.43 -2.16 3.12
CA TRP A 203 11.15 -1.51 2.87
C TRP A 203 10.44 -1.12 4.17
N ILE A 204 10.17 0.18 4.30
CA ILE A 204 9.53 0.84 5.42
C ILE A 204 8.10 1.21 5.05
N PRO A 205 7.06 0.71 5.75
CA PRO A 205 5.68 1.06 5.47
C PRO A 205 5.37 2.50 5.89
N VAL A 206 4.68 3.23 5.03
CA VAL A 206 4.21 4.59 5.25
C VAL A 206 2.77 4.73 4.79
N ASP A 207 1.89 5.27 5.64
CA ASP A 207 0.48 5.47 5.34
C ASP A 207 0.04 6.90 5.66
N PRO A 208 0.21 7.83 4.71
CA PRO A 208 -0.19 9.23 4.88
C PRO A 208 -1.71 9.38 5.06
N SER A 209 -2.51 8.48 4.47
CA SER A 209 -3.96 8.53 4.57
C SER A 209 -4.44 8.27 6.00
N MET A 210 -3.87 7.27 6.66
CA MET A 210 -4.17 6.92 8.06
C MET A 210 -3.53 7.91 9.05
N GLY A 211 -2.34 8.41 8.74
CA GLY A 211 -1.74 9.52 9.48
C GLY A 211 -2.60 10.79 9.45
N ARG A 212 -3.39 10.97 8.37
CA ARG A 212 -4.33 12.10 8.22
C ARG A 212 -5.72 11.84 8.80
N MET A 213 -6.21 10.62 8.71
CA MET A 213 -7.61 10.27 8.97
C MET A 213 -8.04 10.74 10.36
N LYS A 214 -9.14 11.48 10.45
CA LYS A 214 -9.62 12.15 11.67
C LYS A 214 -10.35 11.21 12.64
N MET A 215 -10.01 9.92 12.72
CA MET A 215 -10.50 9.08 13.83
C MET A 215 -10.11 9.63 15.22
N TYR A 216 -9.14 10.54 15.24
CA TYR A 216 -8.50 11.11 16.43
C TYR A 216 -9.09 12.44 16.94
N LEU A 217 -10.10 13.03 16.28
CA LEU A 217 -10.70 14.29 16.75
C LEU A 217 -11.89 14.09 17.69
N HIS A 218 -12.50 12.89 17.70
CA HIS A 218 -13.63 12.56 18.57
C HIS A 218 -13.42 11.16 19.19
N PRO A 219 -12.54 11.03 20.20
CA PRO A 219 -12.21 9.74 20.82
C PRO A 219 -13.45 9.03 21.39
N PHE A 220 -14.40 9.77 21.97
CA PHE A 220 -15.62 9.18 22.55
C PHE A 220 -16.62 8.64 21.52
N ILE A 221 -16.62 9.16 20.29
CA ILE A 221 -17.53 8.71 19.22
C ILE A 221 -16.93 7.51 18.47
N ASN A 222 -15.60 7.36 18.47
CA ASN A 222 -14.88 6.40 17.62
C ASN A 222 -14.12 5.30 18.39
N ILE A 223 -14.39 5.10 19.69
CA ILE A 223 -13.84 3.97 20.47
C ILE A 223 -14.11 2.63 19.78
N SER A 224 -15.29 2.44 19.20
CA SER A 224 -15.65 1.22 18.45
C SER A 224 -14.72 1.01 17.26
N SER A 225 -14.49 2.04 16.43
CA SER A 225 -13.56 1.99 15.30
C SER A 225 -12.10 1.83 15.76
N ALA A 226 -11.67 2.47 16.85
CA ALA A 226 -10.32 2.33 17.38
C ALA A 226 -10.05 0.90 17.87
N ILE A 227 -11.02 0.27 18.54
CA ILE A 227 -10.97 -1.13 18.98
C ILE A 227 -11.05 -2.07 17.77
N GLN A 228 -11.97 -1.82 16.84
CA GLN A 228 -12.19 -2.64 15.65
C GLN A 228 -10.95 -2.65 14.75
N TYR A 229 -10.36 -1.48 14.51
CA TYR A 229 -9.24 -1.31 13.58
C TYR A 229 -7.86 -1.36 14.24
N GLY A 230 -7.76 -1.34 15.57
CA GLY A 230 -6.48 -1.28 16.29
C GLY A 230 -5.73 0.05 16.08
N VAL A 231 -6.49 1.12 15.77
CA VAL A 231 -6.00 2.44 15.40
C VAL A 231 -5.86 3.28 16.68
N PHE A 232 -4.62 3.48 17.14
CA PHE A 232 -4.29 4.20 18.38
C PHE A 232 -3.86 5.66 18.09
N PRO A 233 -4.00 6.60 19.04
CA PRO A 233 -3.76 8.04 18.84
C PRO A 233 -2.27 8.42 18.72
N ASN A 234 -1.57 7.85 17.74
CA ASN A 234 -0.23 8.27 17.36
C ASN A 234 -0.12 8.30 15.83
N LYS A 235 -0.55 9.40 15.22
CA LYS A 235 -0.47 9.60 13.76
C LYS A 235 0.94 9.42 13.18
N LYS A 236 1.99 9.67 13.97
CA LYS A 236 3.39 9.51 13.52
C LYS A 236 3.79 8.04 13.36
N ARG A 237 3.04 7.11 13.96
CA ARG A 237 3.30 5.67 13.86
C ARG A 237 3.14 5.15 12.43
N TYR A 238 2.26 5.76 11.64
CA TYR A 238 2.08 5.44 10.22
C TYR A 238 3.24 5.86 9.32
N PHE A 239 4.37 6.24 9.90
CA PHE A 239 5.66 6.29 9.25
C PHE A 239 6.57 5.27 9.95
N GLY A 240 6.76 4.11 9.32
CA GLY A 240 7.58 3.01 9.84
C GLY A 240 6.83 1.83 10.42
N ASP A 241 5.52 1.93 10.62
CA ASP A 241 4.70 0.84 11.18
C ASP A 241 3.22 0.96 10.76
N HIS A 242 2.47 -0.12 10.96
CA HIS A 242 1.00 -0.14 10.92
C HIS A 242 0.47 -1.18 11.91
N GLU A 243 -0.81 -1.53 11.86
CA GLU A 243 -1.51 -2.31 12.89
C GLU A 243 -1.10 -3.79 12.92
N GLY A 244 -0.39 -4.26 11.90
CA GLY A 244 -0.11 -5.68 11.64
C GLY A 244 -1.33 -6.52 11.27
N LYS A 245 -2.40 -5.87 10.78
CA LYS A 245 -3.67 -6.49 10.38
C LYS A 245 -4.02 -6.15 8.93
N ARG A 246 -3.03 -6.24 8.06
CA ARG A 246 -3.14 -5.93 6.63
C ARG A 246 -2.51 -7.06 5.82
N LEU A 247 -2.95 -7.21 4.58
CA LEU A 247 -2.30 -8.03 3.57
C LEU A 247 -2.16 -7.17 2.32
N ALA A 248 -0.93 -6.98 1.83
CA ALA A 248 -0.63 -6.42 0.52
C ALA A 248 -0.73 -7.53 -0.54
N ILE A 249 -1.41 -7.21 -1.63
CA ILE A 249 -1.75 -8.17 -2.70
C ILE A 249 -1.31 -7.62 -4.05
N PHE A 250 -1.09 -6.31 -4.19
CA PHE A 250 -0.47 -5.67 -5.36
C PHE A 250 0.59 -4.66 -4.93
N TYR A 251 1.63 -4.53 -5.74
CA TYR A 251 2.84 -3.75 -5.52
C TYR A 251 3.13 -2.86 -6.74
#